data_AF-A0A4Q4W4W8-F1
#
_entry.id   AF-A0A4Q4W4W8-F1
#
_cell.length_a   1.000
_cell.length_b   1.000
_cell.length_c   1.000
_cell.angle_alpha   90.00
_cell.angle_beta   90.00
_cell.angle_gamma   90.00
#
_symmetry.space_group_name_H-M   'P 1'
#
loop_
_entity.id
_entity.type
_entity.pdbx_description
1 polymer ?
#
loop_
_entity_poly.entity_id
_entity_poly.type
_entity_poly.pdbx_seq_one_letter_code
_entity_poly.pdbx_strand_id
1 'polypeptide(L)'
;MALLLERRGNQINITEEVVKAAVGNWGNGKEVMTLLLERRGDQITITEEVVKAAAGNGKEVMALLFERRKDEITITEQVVKAAAGNWRNGQEVMALLLERREDKIIITEEVVKAAAGNKGNGKEVMALLLERRGDQIIITEEVLKAAAGNDGNGKEVMALLLERREDQIIITEEVVKAAAGNRENGKEVMALLFEQRGNQIIITEEVIKAAAGNYGNGKEVMALLFEQRGDQIIITEDVVKAAAGNKGNGKEVMALLLERRRNQINITEEVVKAAAGNWENGKEVMGLLFERWGDQITITEEVVKAAAGNEYSGKGVMALLLDRRREATTALITEEILIAAAACGQDRVLNLLSRQNGLIPVQDEWHRIAKLYNAAKAGDVRCIKQLTHEGTKPDTKNIKGKTPLWIAAAHGHDAVVKVLAQRTDVNINSTSITGRSSLFWPSSRGYERVVAFLMGAGADPNLKDENGDTAITVARKNGHERIAEMLERPGENRLG
;
A
#
# COMPACT_ATOMS: atom_id res chain seq x y z
N MET A 1 33.02 9.10 -11.90
CA MET A 1 33.45 7.80 -12.44
C MET A 1 34.85 7.87 -13.10
N ALA A 2 35.08 8.76 -14.07
CA ALA A 2 36.38 8.88 -14.76
C ALA A 2 37.59 9.02 -13.81
N LEU A 3 37.55 9.99 -12.88
CA LEU A 3 38.60 10.20 -11.85
C LEU A 3 38.83 8.97 -10.94
N LEU A 4 37.77 8.19 -10.69
CA LEU A 4 37.80 7.00 -9.83
C LEU A 4 38.49 5.83 -10.55
N LEU A 5 38.15 5.62 -11.82
CA LEU A 5 38.80 4.65 -12.70
C LEU A 5 40.27 5.01 -12.96
N GLU A 6 40.59 6.30 -13.08
CA GLU A 6 41.97 6.81 -13.22
C GLU A 6 42.82 6.61 -11.97
N ARG A 7 42.30 6.98 -10.78
CA ARG A 7 43.09 6.95 -9.54
C ARG A 7 43.21 5.58 -8.90
N ARG A 8 42.26 4.68 -9.13
CA ARG A 8 42.24 3.35 -8.48
C ARG A 8 42.36 2.18 -9.45
N GLY A 9 42.41 2.42 -10.77
CA GLY A 9 42.80 1.44 -11.79
C GLY A 9 42.26 0.02 -11.54
N ASN A 10 43.17 -0.96 -11.50
CA ASN A 10 42.86 -2.39 -11.34
C ASN A 10 42.30 -2.77 -9.96
N GLN A 11 42.26 -1.87 -8.96
CA GLN A 11 41.74 -2.16 -7.63
C GLN A 11 40.20 -2.11 -7.56
N ILE A 12 39.53 -1.50 -8.55
CA ILE A 12 38.07 -1.45 -8.61
C ILE A 12 37.58 -2.68 -9.38
N ASN A 13 36.94 -3.63 -8.72
CA ASN A 13 36.25 -4.72 -9.41
C ASN A 13 34.92 -4.19 -9.99
N ILE A 14 34.69 -4.34 -11.30
CA ILE A 14 33.42 -3.94 -11.93
C ILE A 14 32.44 -5.10 -11.78
N THR A 15 31.59 -5.02 -10.76
CA THR A 15 30.54 -6.02 -10.53
C THR A 15 29.31 -5.75 -11.38
N GLU A 16 28.44 -6.74 -11.53
CA GLU A 16 27.15 -6.60 -12.20
C GLU A 16 26.32 -5.44 -11.61
N GLU A 17 26.33 -5.26 -10.29
CA GLU A 17 25.62 -4.14 -9.63
C GLU A 17 26.18 -2.76 -10.02
N VAL A 18 27.49 -2.65 -10.25
CA VAL A 18 28.09 -1.41 -10.78
C VAL A 18 27.62 -1.15 -12.22
N VAL A 19 27.54 -2.21 -13.03
CA VAL A 19 27.04 -2.11 -14.41
C VAL A 19 25.54 -1.75 -14.42
N LYS A 20 24.72 -2.41 -13.60
CA LYS A 20 23.29 -2.11 -13.41
C LYS A 20 23.07 -0.67 -12.97
N ALA A 21 23.85 -0.19 -11.99
CA ALA A 21 23.79 1.20 -11.54
C ALA A 21 24.19 2.19 -12.64
N ALA A 22 25.15 1.82 -13.51
CA ALA A 22 25.53 2.66 -14.65
C ALA A 22 24.43 2.72 -15.70
N VAL A 23 23.90 1.58 -16.15
CA VAL A 23 22.83 1.54 -17.15
C VAL A 23 21.50 2.09 -16.63
N GLY A 24 21.26 2.01 -15.32
CA GLY A 24 20.09 2.57 -14.63
C GLY A 24 20.24 4.04 -14.22
N ASN A 25 21.39 4.67 -14.49
CA ASN A 25 21.62 6.06 -14.11
C ASN A 25 20.79 7.02 -14.99
N TRP A 26 19.92 7.80 -14.35
CA TRP A 26 19.05 8.76 -15.03
C TRP A 26 19.84 10.01 -15.44
N GLY A 27 19.96 10.23 -16.75
CA GLY A 27 20.56 11.42 -17.36
C GLY A 27 22.01 11.24 -17.81
N ASN A 28 22.84 10.48 -17.08
CA ASN A 28 24.26 10.26 -17.43
C ASN A 28 24.60 8.78 -17.72
N GLY A 29 23.59 7.90 -17.81
CA GLY A 29 23.82 6.46 -17.92
C GLY A 29 24.58 6.07 -19.18
N LYS A 30 24.36 6.78 -20.30
CA LYS A 30 25.08 6.55 -21.55
C LYS A 30 26.56 6.88 -21.37
N GLU A 31 26.89 8.07 -20.86
CA GLU A 31 28.26 8.53 -20.65
C GLU A 31 29.02 7.64 -19.68
N VAL A 32 28.38 7.27 -18.56
CA VAL A 32 28.99 6.36 -17.58
C VAL A 32 29.23 4.99 -18.20
N MET A 33 28.25 4.45 -18.94
CA MET A 33 28.39 3.13 -19.56
C MET A 33 29.42 3.14 -20.70
N THR A 34 29.49 4.22 -21.50
CA THR A 34 30.52 4.40 -22.53
C THR A 34 31.92 4.37 -21.90
N LEU A 35 32.15 5.14 -20.83
CA LEU A 35 33.43 5.15 -20.13
C LEU A 35 33.79 3.77 -19.53
N LEU A 36 32.80 3.06 -19.01
CA LEU A 36 32.97 1.70 -18.48
C LEU A 36 33.36 0.71 -19.56
N LEU A 37 32.65 0.71 -20.69
CA LEU A 37 32.95 -0.16 -21.82
C LEU A 37 34.31 0.15 -22.45
N GLU A 38 34.70 1.43 -22.53
CA GLU A 38 35.98 1.84 -23.10
C GLU A 38 37.18 1.50 -22.21
N ARG A 39 37.04 1.68 -20.89
CA ARG A 39 38.17 1.49 -19.97
C ARG A 39 38.22 0.10 -19.35
N ARG A 40 37.10 -0.63 -19.32
CA ARG A 40 36.93 -1.91 -18.59
C ARG A 40 36.02 -2.91 -19.31
N GLY A 41 35.86 -2.79 -20.63
CA GLY A 41 34.98 -3.65 -21.43
C GLY A 41 35.17 -5.15 -21.21
N ASP A 42 36.41 -5.60 -21.07
CA ASP A 42 36.78 -7.01 -20.88
C ASP A 42 36.30 -7.60 -19.53
N GLN A 43 36.00 -6.75 -18.55
CA GLN A 43 35.52 -7.16 -17.22
C GLN A 43 34.01 -7.07 -17.09
N ILE A 44 33.35 -6.51 -18.10
CA ILE A 44 31.90 -6.32 -18.12
C ILE A 44 31.31 -7.49 -18.88
N THR A 45 30.29 -8.13 -18.32
CA THR A 45 29.44 -9.08 -19.03
C THR A 45 28.05 -8.49 -19.10
N ILE A 46 27.45 -8.47 -20.29
CA ILE A 46 26.07 -7.97 -20.44
C ILE A 46 25.11 -9.11 -20.12
N THR A 47 24.66 -9.17 -18.87
CA THR A 47 23.67 -10.14 -18.39
C THR A 47 22.25 -9.69 -18.72
N GLU A 48 21.28 -10.60 -18.58
CA GLU A 48 19.85 -10.27 -18.72
C GLU A 48 19.43 -9.13 -17.78
N GLU A 49 19.88 -9.13 -16.52
CA GLU A 49 19.51 -8.08 -15.56
C GLU A 49 20.10 -6.71 -15.94
N VAL A 50 21.28 -6.66 -16.57
CA VAL A 50 21.84 -5.43 -17.13
C VAL A 50 20.98 -4.94 -18.31
N VAL A 51 20.58 -5.84 -19.22
CA VAL A 51 19.75 -5.49 -20.38
C VAL A 51 18.37 -5.00 -19.93
N LYS A 52 17.75 -5.68 -18.95
CA LYS A 52 16.47 -5.30 -18.34
C LYS A 52 16.55 -3.93 -17.67
N ALA A 53 17.62 -3.67 -16.90
CA ALA A 53 17.85 -2.36 -16.29
C ALA A 53 18.02 -1.25 -17.34
N ALA A 54 18.73 -1.52 -18.44
CA ALA A 54 18.86 -0.59 -19.55
C ALA A 54 17.50 -0.31 -20.24
N ALA A 55 16.72 -1.35 -20.49
CA ALA A 55 15.38 -1.25 -21.10
C ALA A 55 14.41 -0.44 -20.23
N GLY A 56 14.47 -0.62 -18.90
CA GLY A 56 13.67 0.16 -17.94
C GLY A 56 14.11 1.61 -17.76
N ASN A 57 15.27 2.03 -18.30
CA ASN A 57 15.79 3.38 -18.16
C ASN A 57 15.55 4.24 -19.42
N GLY A 58 16.24 3.93 -20.53
CA GLY A 58 16.13 4.79 -21.70
C GLY A 58 16.83 4.29 -22.97
N LYS A 59 16.36 4.84 -24.10
CA LYS A 59 16.78 4.46 -25.45
C LYS A 59 18.29 4.50 -25.65
N GLU A 60 18.95 5.54 -25.15
CA GLU A 60 20.36 5.79 -25.45
C GLU A 60 21.29 4.71 -24.90
N VAL A 61 21.05 4.29 -23.66
CA VAL A 61 21.83 3.21 -23.02
C VAL A 61 21.56 1.90 -23.74
N MET A 62 20.30 1.60 -24.04
CA MET A 62 19.94 0.38 -24.77
C MET A 62 20.56 0.35 -26.18
N ALA A 63 20.56 1.49 -26.88
CA ALA A 63 21.19 1.63 -28.19
C ALA A 63 22.72 1.43 -28.12
N LEU A 64 23.38 1.99 -27.10
CA LEU A 64 24.81 1.79 -26.87
C LEU A 64 25.14 0.31 -26.66
N LEU A 65 24.33 -0.41 -25.88
CA LEU A 65 24.52 -1.85 -25.69
C LEU A 65 24.37 -2.61 -27.01
N PHE A 66 23.35 -2.30 -27.81
CA PHE A 66 23.18 -2.91 -29.13
C PHE A 66 24.31 -2.59 -30.11
N GLU A 67 24.93 -1.41 -30.00
CA GLU A 67 26.05 -1.01 -30.85
C GLU A 67 27.35 -1.72 -30.44
N ARG A 68 27.64 -1.79 -29.13
CA ARG A 68 28.95 -2.24 -28.61
C ARG A 68 28.98 -3.72 -28.23
N ARG A 69 27.84 -4.33 -27.90
CA ARG A 69 27.74 -5.68 -27.28
C ARG A 69 26.57 -6.51 -27.84
N LYS A 70 26.24 -6.34 -29.13
CA LYS A 70 25.06 -6.94 -29.79
C LYS A 70 24.88 -8.45 -29.55
N ASP A 71 25.99 -9.19 -29.53
CA ASP A 71 25.97 -10.65 -29.48
C ASP A 71 25.72 -11.21 -28.07
N GLU A 72 25.89 -10.38 -27.03
CA GLU A 72 25.58 -10.73 -25.65
C GLU A 72 24.13 -10.42 -25.26
N ILE A 73 23.44 -9.61 -26.06
CA ILE A 73 22.07 -9.19 -25.75
C ILE A 73 21.09 -10.31 -26.03
N THR A 74 20.52 -10.82 -24.94
CA THR A 74 19.38 -11.73 -24.95
C THR A 74 18.11 -10.95 -24.66
N ILE A 75 17.13 -11.03 -25.57
CA ILE A 75 15.82 -10.40 -25.39
C ILE A 75 14.87 -11.44 -24.82
N THR A 76 14.60 -11.34 -23.52
CA THR A 76 13.64 -12.17 -22.80
C THR A 76 12.34 -11.41 -22.59
N GLU A 77 11.31 -12.10 -22.13
CA GLU A 77 10.05 -11.47 -21.71
C GLU A 77 10.29 -10.37 -20.66
N GLN A 78 11.22 -10.57 -19.71
CA GLN A 78 11.51 -9.59 -18.65
C GLN A 78 12.10 -8.30 -19.22
N VAL A 79 12.94 -8.39 -20.25
CA VAL A 79 13.49 -7.22 -20.96
C VAL A 79 12.38 -6.46 -21.69
N VAL A 80 11.51 -7.18 -22.41
CA VAL A 80 10.40 -6.58 -23.15
C VAL A 80 9.39 -5.95 -22.19
N LYS A 81 9.06 -6.63 -21.07
CA LYS A 81 8.21 -6.11 -20.00
C LYS A 81 8.79 -4.84 -19.37
N ALA A 82 10.11 -4.81 -19.13
CA ALA A 82 10.78 -3.61 -18.62
C ALA A 82 10.72 -2.43 -19.60
N ALA A 83 10.85 -2.67 -20.90
CA ALA A 83 10.65 -1.65 -21.92
C ALA A 83 9.19 -1.16 -21.97
N ALA A 84 8.22 -2.08 -21.91
CA ALA A 84 6.80 -1.74 -21.92
C ALA A 84 6.38 -0.90 -20.70
N GLY A 85 6.93 -1.21 -19.54
CA GLY A 85 6.72 -0.47 -18.29
C GLY A 85 7.60 0.78 -18.11
N ASN A 86 8.45 1.13 -19.08
CA ASN A 86 9.32 2.29 -18.96
C ASN A 86 8.51 3.59 -19.03
N TRP A 87 8.49 4.32 -17.91
CA TRP A 87 7.69 5.52 -17.71
C TRP A 87 7.99 6.65 -18.70
N ARG A 88 9.26 6.86 -19.06
CA ARG A 88 9.67 8.06 -19.83
C ARG A 88 9.84 7.79 -21.30
N ASN A 89 10.58 6.74 -21.65
CA ASN A 89 11.02 6.45 -23.02
C ASN A 89 10.57 5.06 -23.49
N GLY A 90 9.44 4.58 -22.97
CA GLY A 90 8.97 3.22 -23.25
C GLY A 90 8.73 2.97 -24.72
N GLN A 91 8.10 3.91 -25.43
CA GLN A 91 7.89 3.81 -26.87
C GLN A 91 9.21 3.66 -27.62
N GLU A 92 10.21 4.49 -27.32
CA GLU A 92 11.48 4.49 -28.05
C GLU A 92 12.32 3.25 -27.77
N VAL A 93 12.33 2.77 -26.52
CA VAL A 93 13.01 1.52 -26.16
C VAL A 93 12.28 0.33 -26.81
N MET A 94 10.95 0.29 -26.74
CA MET A 94 10.16 -0.78 -27.35
C MET A 94 10.33 -0.79 -28.87
N ALA A 95 10.32 0.37 -29.52
CA ALA A 95 10.59 0.51 -30.95
C ALA A 95 11.98 -0.01 -31.31
N LEU A 96 13.02 0.35 -30.53
CA LEU A 96 14.37 -0.14 -30.73
C LEU A 96 14.47 -1.68 -30.61
N LEU A 97 13.78 -2.26 -29.64
CA LEU A 97 13.72 -3.71 -29.46
C LEU A 97 13.07 -4.39 -30.67
N LEU A 98 11.89 -3.91 -31.08
CA LEU A 98 11.14 -4.43 -32.22
C LEU A 98 11.94 -4.28 -33.52
N GLU A 99 12.61 -3.15 -33.76
CA GLU A 99 13.43 -2.93 -34.97
C GLU A 99 14.65 -3.85 -35.06
N ARG A 100 15.29 -4.17 -33.92
CA ARG A 100 16.57 -4.89 -33.91
C ARG A 100 16.43 -6.40 -33.78
N ARG A 101 15.32 -6.90 -33.24
CA ARG A 101 15.07 -8.33 -32.91
C ARG A 101 13.59 -8.71 -33.04
N GLU A 102 12.90 -8.24 -34.08
CA GLU A 102 11.45 -8.44 -34.28
C GLU A 102 11.01 -9.90 -34.18
N ASP A 103 11.81 -10.79 -34.78
CA ASP A 103 11.62 -12.24 -34.89
C ASP A 103 11.73 -12.97 -33.54
N LYS A 104 12.37 -12.35 -32.53
CA LYS A 104 12.62 -12.98 -31.21
C LYS A 104 11.69 -12.48 -30.11
N ILE A 105 10.94 -11.41 -30.36
CA ILE A 105 10.07 -10.80 -29.35
C ILE A 105 8.73 -11.51 -29.35
N ILE A 106 8.33 -12.05 -28.20
CA ILE A 106 6.99 -12.58 -27.96
C ILE A 106 6.25 -11.55 -27.10
N ILE A 107 5.09 -11.10 -27.58
CA ILE A 107 4.23 -10.20 -26.82
C ILE A 107 3.28 -11.05 -25.98
N THR A 108 3.61 -11.20 -24.71
CA THR A 108 2.80 -11.94 -23.73
C THR A 108 1.78 -11.02 -23.06
N GLU A 109 0.82 -11.60 -22.34
CA GLU A 109 -0.12 -10.85 -21.51
C GLU A 109 0.60 -9.93 -20.52
N GLU A 110 1.68 -10.38 -19.90
CA GLU A 110 2.46 -9.60 -18.92
C GLU A 110 3.13 -8.36 -19.55
N VAL A 111 3.55 -8.45 -20.81
CA VAL A 111 4.07 -7.30 -21.57
C VAL A 111 2.95 -6.30 -21.86
N VAL A 112 1.80 -6.78 -22.31
CA VAL A 112 0.63 -5.93 -22.62
C VAL A 112 0.10 -5.28 -21.35
N LYS A 113 0.02 -6.03 -20.24
CA LYS A 113 -0.36 -5.53 -18.91
C LYS A 113 0.62 -4.47 -18.40
N ALA A 114 1.93 -4.65 -18.61
CA ALA A 114 2.93 -3.65 -18.26
C ALA A 114 2.78 -2.36 -19.08
N ALA A 115 2.49 -2.47 -20.38
CA ALA A 115 2.16 -1.29 -21.21
C ALA A 115 0.87 -0.61 -20.73
N ALA A 116 -0.18 -1.39 -20.42
CA ALA A 116 -1.46 -0.86 -19.98
C ALA A 116 -1.37 -0.14 -18.63
N GLY A 117 -0.57 -0.65 -17.69
CA GLY A 117 -0.30 -0.04 -16.39
C GLY A 117 0.80 1.03 -16.38
N ASN A 118 1.42 1.33 -17.53
CA ASN A 118 2.46 2.34 -17.61
C ASN A 118 1.83 3.74 -17.53
N LYS A 119 2.06 4.43 -16.42
CA LYS A 119 1.41 5.73 -16.18
C LYS A 119 2.06 6.92 -16.89
N GLY A 120 3.23 6.74 -17.52
CA GLY A 120 3.95 7.81 -18.21
C GLY A 120 3.88 7.74 -19.73
N ASN A 121 4.26 6.59 -20.32
CA ASN A 121 4.36 6.39 -21.78
C ASN A 121 3.45 5.23 -22.26
N GLY A 122 2.50 4.80 -21.42
CA GLY A 122 1.67 3.61 -21.69
C GLY A 122 0.81 3.71 -22.95
N LYS A 123 0.30 4.90 -23.28
CA LYS A 123 -0.49 5.12 -24.50
C LYS A 123 0.35 4.84 -25.75
N GLU A 124 1.53 5.44 -25.82
CA GLU A 124 2.42 5.35 -26.96
C GLU A 124 3.00 3.94 -27.12
N VAL A 125 3.38 3.29 -26.01
CA VAL A 125 3.79 1.88 -26.01
C VAL A 125 2.65 0.98 -26.48
N MET A 126 1.44 1.13 -25.94
CA MET A 126 0.30 0.31 -26.32
C MET A 126 -0.06 0.51 -27.79
N ALA A 127 -0.06 1.76 -28.28
CA ALA A 127 -0.31 2.09 -29.68
C ALA A 127 0.70 1.39 -30.61
N LEU A 128 1.99 1.45 -30.27
CA LEU A 128 3.07 0.80 -31.02
C LEU A 128 2.91 -0.73 -31.04
N LEU A 129 2.59 -1.33 -29.90
CA LEU A 129 2.37 -2.77 -29.79
C LEU A 129 1.17 -3.21 -30.65
N LEU A 130 0.05 -2.49 -30.57
CA LEU A 130 -1.14 -2.77 -31.38
C LEU A 130 -0.89 -2.57 -32.87
N GLU A 131 -0.08 -1.59 -33.26
CA GLU A 131 0.27 -1.33 -34.67
C GLU A 131 1.18 -2.42 -35.25
N ARG A 132 2.22 -2.81 -34.52
CA ARG A 132 3.25 -3.76 -35.02
C ARG A 132 2.87 -5.22 -34.82
N ARG A 133 2.09 -5.53 -33.77
CA ARG A 133 1.82 -6.90 -33.30
C ARG A 133 0.35 -7.12 -32.95
N GLY A 134 -0.56 -6.28 -33.44
CA GLY A 134 -1.98 -6.30 -33.11
C GLY A 134 -2.59 -7.69 -33.12
N ASP A 135 -2.42 -8.46 -34.20
CA ASP A 135 -3.04 -9.78 -34.37
C ASP A 135 -2.61 -10.81 -33.31
N GLN A 136 -1.51 -10.57 -32.60
CA GLN A 136 -0.99 -11.44 -31.54
C GLN A 136 -1.38 -10.97 -30.14
N ILE A 137 -1.93 -9.75 -30.02
CA ILE A 137 -2.29 -9.16 -28.74
C ILE A 137 -3.72 -9.55 -28.38
N ILE A 138 -3.82 -10.35 -27.33
CA ILE A 138 -5.09 -10.72 -26.70
C ILE A 138 -5.35 -9.71 -25.58
N ILE A 139 -6.51 -9.06 -25.62
CA ILE A 139 -6.94 -8.15 -24.56
C ILE A 139 -7.72 -8.96 -23.52
N THR A 140 -7.07 -9.23 -22.39
CA THR A 140 -7.65 -9.96 -21.26
C THR A 140 -8.26 -9.01 -20.25
N GLU A 141 -9.04 -9.56 -19.31
CA GLU A 141 -9.57 -8.81 -18.17
C GLU A 141 -8.44 -8.16 -17.34
N GLU A 142 -7.31 -8.84 -17.15
CA GLU A 142 -6.18 -8.31 -16.38
C GLU A 142 -5.49 -7.12 -17.07
N VAL A 143 -5.44 -7.11 -18.41
CA VAL A 143 -4.98 -5.96 -19.20
C VAL A 143 -5.93 -4.77 -19.02
N LEU A 144 -7.25 -5.02 -19.09
CA LEU A 144 -8.27 -3.99 -18.92
C LEU A 144 -8.27 -3.43 -17.49
N LYS A 145 -8.11 -4.27 -16.46
CA LYS A 145 -7.96 -3.83 -15.06
C LYS A 145 -6.72 -2.97 -14.88
N ALA A 146 -5.60 -3.35 -15.50
CA ALA A 146 -4.38 -2.55 -15.45
C ALA A 146 -4.56 -1.17 -16.09
N ALA A 147 -5.24 -1.08 -17.25
CA ALA A 147 -5.58 0.20 -17.87
C ALA A 147 -6.57 1.01 -17.02
N ALA A 148 -7.63 0.37 -16.51
CA ALA A 148 -8.68 1.01 -15.71
C ALA A 148 -8.15 1.60 -14.39
N GLY A 149 -7.24 0.87 -13.73
CA GLY A 149 -6.58 1.29 -12.49
C GLY A 149 -5.32 2.14 -12.70
N ASN A 150 -4.99 2.53 -13.93
CA ASN A 150 -3.80 3.34 -14.21
C ASN A 150 -4.07 4.82 -13.91
N ASP A 151 -3.43 5.34 -12.86
CA ASP A 151 -3.57 6.73 -12.39
C ASP A 151 -2.99 7.79 -13.35
N GLY A 152 -2.26 7.40 -14.39
CA GLY A 152 -1.72 8.31 -15.42
C GLY A 152 -2.47 8.12 -16.73
N ASN A 153 -1.85 7.48 -17.72
CA ASN A 153 -2.42 7.28 -19.06
C ASN A 153 -3.61 6.28 -19.14
N GLY A 154 -4.29 5.97 -18.03
CA GLY A 154 -5.33 4.94 -18.00
C GLY A 154 -6.50 5.20 -18.95
N LYS A 155 -6.94 6.46 -19.04
CA LYS A 155 -8.02 6.87 -19.97
C LYS A 155 -7.60 6.65 -21.42
N GLU A 156 -6.43 7.12 -21.80
CA GLU A 156 -5.92 7.07 -23.17
C GLU A 156 -5.64 5.62 -23.61
N VAL A 157 -5.06 4.81 -22.72
CA VAL A 157 -4.85 3.38 -22.96
C VAL A 157 -6.19 2.67 -23.11
N MET A 158 -7.13 2.88 -22.19
CA MET A 158 -8.46 2.26 -22.27
C MET A 158 -9.19 2.65 -23.55
N ALA A 159 -9.10 3.91 -23.97
CA ALA A 159 -9.69 4.38 -25.23
C ALA A 159 -9.09 3.65 -26.45
N LEU A 160 -7.77 3.53 -26.53
CA LEU A 160 -7.10 2.79 -27.61
C LEU A 160 -7.51 1.32 -27.67
N LEU A 161 -7.63 0.68 -26.50
CA LEU A 161 -8.06 -0.71 -26.40
C LEU A 161 -9.50 -0.87 -26.91
N LEU A 162 -10.43 -0.02 -26.45
CA LEU A 162 -11.83 -0.06 -26.86
C LEU A 162 -12.03 0.23 -28.36
N GLU A 163 -11.29 1.20 -28.91
CA GLU A 163 -11.39 1.59 -30.33
C GLU A 163 -10.88 0.50 -31.28
N ARG A 164 -9.76 -0.16 -30.96
CA ARG A 164 -9.11 -1.11 -31.89
C ARG A 164 -9.55 -2.57 -31.74
N ARG A 165 -10.35 -2.89 -30.72
CA ARG A 165 -10.79 -4.25 -30.37
C ARG A 165 -12.24 -4.29 -29.87
N GLU A 166 -13.10 -3.42 -30.41
CA GLU A 166 -14.46 -3.22 -29.91
C GLU A 166 -15.27 -4.51 -29.76
N ASP A 167 -15.21 -5.39 -30.77
CA ASP A 167 -15.96 -6.65 -30.83
C ASP A 167 -15.43 -7.76 -29.88
N GLN A 168 -14.23 -7.59 -29.31
CA GLN A 168 -13.56 -8.63 -28.50
C GLN A 168 -13.53 -8.29 -27.00
N ILE A 169 -13.88 -7.06 -26.62
CA ILE A 169 -13.74 -6.59 -25.24
C ILE A 169 -15.07 -6.68 -24.48
N ILE A 170 -15.06 -7.54 -23.47
CA ILE A 170 -16.11 -7.62 -22.45
C ILE A 170 -15.66 -6.81 -21.23
N ILE A 171 -16.43 -5.79 -20.85
CA ILE A 171 -16.20 -5.03 -19.62
C ILE A 171 -16.85 -5.77 -18.46
N THR A 172 -16.03 -6.39 -17.62
CA THR A 172 -16.46 -7.13 -16.43
C THR A 172 -16.63 -6.19 -15.23
N GLU A 173 -17.27 -6.69 -14.18
CA GLU A 173 -17.39 -5.97 -12.90
C GLU A 173 -16.02 -5.56 -12.34
N GLU A 174 -15.00 -6.42 -12.42
CA GLU A 174 -13.67 -6.12 -11.89
C GLU A 174 -12.97 -4.98 -12.63
N VAL A 175 -13.21 -4.83 -13.95
CA VAL A 175 -12.70 -3.68 -14.72
C VAL A 175 -13.39 -2.39 -14.27
N VAL A 176 -14.72 -2.42 -14.08
CA VAL A 176 -15.49 -1.27 -13.61
C VAL A 176 -15.10 -0.91 -12.17
N LYS A 177 -14.89 -1.90 -11.30
CA LYS A 177 -14.42 -1.73 -9.93
C LYS A 177 -13.02 -1.11 -9.89
N ALA A 178 -12.12 -1.54 -10.76
CA ALA A 178 -10.78 -0.96 -10.91
C ALA A 178 -10.84 0.51 -11.34
N ALA A 179 -11.70 0.85 -12.30
CA ALA A 179 -11.93 2.24 -12.73
C ALA A 179 -12.54 3.09 -11.59
N ALA A 180 -13.54 2.56 -10.89
CA ALA A 180 -14.16 3.25 -9.76
C ALA A 180 -13.20 3.50 -8.58
N GLY A 181 -12.23 2.60 -8.37
CA GLY A 181 -11.19 2.71 -7.36
C GLY A 181 -9.93 3.48 -7.78
N ASN A 182 -9.83 3.93 -9.04
CA ASN A 182 -8.68 4.68 -9.55
C ASN A 182 -8.60 6.07 -8.90
N ARG A 183 -7.45 6.38 -8.30
CA ARG A 183 -7.32 7.49 -7.35
C ARG A 183 -7.20 8.85 -8.02
N GLU A 184 -6.69 8.89 -9.24
CA GLU A 184 -6.42 10.15 -9.93
C GLU A 184 -7.41 10.35 -11.09
N ASN A 185 -7.57 9.36 -11.97
CA ASN A 185 -8.32 9.48 -13.23
C ASN A 185 -9.59 8.60 -13.28
N GLY A 186 -10.11 8.20 -12.11
CA GLY A 186 -11.25 7.28 -12.02
C GLY A 186 -12.53 7.81 -12.70
N LYS A 187 -12.85 9.10 -12.55
CA LYS A 187 -13.99 9.72 -13.22
C LYS A 187 -13.85 9.63 -14.74
N GLU A 188 -12.69 9.95 -15.27
CA GLU A 188 -12.42 10.01 -16.71
C GLU A 188 -12.51 8.62 -17.35
N VAL A 189 -11.94 7.60 -16.70
CA VAL A 189 -12.03 6.21 -17.15
C VAL A 189 -13.48 5.73 -17.07
N MET A 190 -14.19 5.97 -15.97
CA MET A 190 -15.59 5.58 -15.82
C MET A 190 -16.50 6.27 -16.85
N ALA A 191 -16.26 7.56 -17.14
CA ALA A 191 -17.00 8.30 -18.15
C ALA A 191 -16.81 7.69 -19.54
N LEU A 192 -15.57 7.33 -19.90
CA LEU A 192 -15.27 6.64 -21.16
C LEU A 192 -15.99 5.28 -21.24
N LEU A 193 -15.99 4.50 -20.17
CA LEU A 193 -16.71 3.21 -20.14
C LEU A 193 -18.21 3.39 -20.37
N PHE A 194 -18.83 4.40 -19.74
CA PHE A 194 -20.23 4.71 -19.97
C PHE A 194 -20.50 5.23 -21.39
N GLU A 195 -19.62 6.04 -21.96
CA GLU A 195 -19.75 6.54 -23.33
C GLU A 195 -19.70 5.39 -24.35
N GLN A 196 -18.79 4.44 -24.17
CA GLN A 196 -18.52 3.37 -25.15
C GLN A 196 -19.39 2.12 -24.97
N ARG A 197 -19.93 1.87 -23.77
CA ARG A 197 -20.69 0.66 -23.45
C ARG A 197 -22.06 0.93 -22.84
N GLY A 198 -22.36 2.18 -22.49
CA GLY A 198 -23.69 2.63 -22.06
C GLY A 198 -24.27 1.74 -20.96
N ASN A 199 -25.41 1.12 -21.25
CA ASN A 199 -26.17 0.27 -20.33
C ASN A 199 -25.54 -1.11 -20.09
N GLN A 200 -24.53 -1.51 -20.87
CA GLN A 200 -23.81 -2.77 -20.61
C GLN A 200 -22.93 -2.68 -19.36
N ILE A 201 -22.60 -1.46 -18.90
CA ILE A 201 -21.89 -1.24 -17.65
C ILE A 201 -22.85 -1.46 -16.48
N ILE A 202 -22.67 -2.58 -15.81
CA ILE A 202 -23.41 -2.98 -14.60
C ILE A 202 -22.74 -2.32 -13.40
N ILE A 203 -23.52 -1.60 -12.60
CA ILE A 203 -23.06 -1.00 -11.34
C ILE A 203 -23.56 -1.85 -10.18
N THR A 204 -22.65 -2.61 -9.61
CA THR A 204 -22.90 -3.46 -8.43
C THR A 204 -22.58 -2.71 -7.15
N GLU A 205 -22.95 -3.30 -6.00
CA GLU A 205 -22.58 -2.78 -4.69
C GLU A 205 -21.05 -2.66 -4.53
N GLU A 206 -20.28 -3.62 -5.06
CA GLU A 206 -18.82 -3.61 -4.96
C GLU A 206 -18.18 -2.47 -5.77
N VAL A 207 -18.75 -2.09 -6.91
CA VAL A 207 -18.34 -0.90 -7.67
C VAL A 207 -18.64 0.38 -6.86
N ILE A 208 -19.82 0.47 -6.25
CA ILE A 208 -20.22 1.62 -5.45
C ILE A 208 -19.34 1.73 -4.19
N LYS A 209 -19.03 0.61 -3.52
CA LYS A 209 -18.10 0.56 -2.38
C LYS A 209 -16.70 0.98 -2.78
N ALA A 210 -16.20 0.56 -3.96
CA ALA A 210 -14.91 0.98 -4.48
C ALA A 210 -14.86 2.50 -4.70
N ALA A 211 -15.90 3.08 -5.30
CA ALA A 211 -16.02 4.53 -5.48
C ALA A 211 -16.13 5.28 -4.15
N ALA A 212 -16.95 4.78 -3.22
CA ALA A 212 -17.14 5.41 -1.91
C ALA A 212 -15.88 5.36 -1.03
N GLY A 213 -15.09 4.28 -1.14
CA GLY A 213 -13.80 4.11 -0.48
C GLY A 213 -12.60 4.70 -1.23
N ASN A 214 -12.81 5.29 -2.41
CA ASN A 214 -11.73 5.82 -3.23
C ASN A 214 -11.10 7.07 -2.58
N TYR A 215 -9.78 6.99 -2.35
CA TYR A 215 -9.03 7.99 -1.62
C TYR A 215 -8.99 9.36 -2.31
N GLY A 216 -8.84 9.39 -3.65
CA GLY A 216 -8.51 10.63 -4.39
C GLY A 216 -9.61 11.18 -5.31
N ASN A 217 -10.39 10.31 -5.97
CA ASN A 217 -11.41 10.70 -6.96
C ASN A 217 -12.82 10.20 -6.56
N GLY A 218 -13.00 9.76 -5.31
CA GLY A 218 -14.22 9.06 -4.89
C GLY A 218 -15.51 9.89 -5.00
N LYS A 219 -15.45 11.19 -4.71
CA LYS A 219 -16.62 12.09 -4.81
C LYS A 219 -17.04 12.23 -6.27
N GLU A 220 -16.08 12.44 -7.16
CA GLU A 220 -16.26 12.64 -8.59
C GLU A 220 -16.79 11.39 -9.28
N VAL A 221 -16.24 10.21 -8.96
CA VAL A 221 -16.76 8.93 -9.44
C VAL A 221 -18.17 8.70 -8.92
N MET A 222 -18.44 8.89 -7.63
CA MET A 222 -19.78 8.72 -7.06
C MET A 222 -20.80 9.68 -7.68
N ALA A 223 -20.41 10.93 -7.95
CA ALA A 223 -21.27 11.90 -8.63
C ALA A 223 -21.63 11.43 -10.04
N LEU A 224 -20.64 10.93 -10.79
CA LEU A 224 -20.86 10.37 -12.12
C LEU A 224 -21.79 9.15 -12.08
N LEU A 225 -21.62 8.24 -11.11
CA LEU A 225 -22.51 7.10 -10.94
C LEU A 225 -23.96 7.54 -10.72
N PHE A 226 -24.20 8.53 -9.85
CA PHE A 226 -25.53 9.10 -9.66
C PHE A 226 -26.08 9.79 -10.91
N GLU A 227 -25.24 10.49 -11.67
CA GLU A 227 -25.65 11.14 -12.93
C GLU A 227 -26.07 10.10 -13.99
N GLN A 228 -25.33 9.01 -14.10
CA GLN A 228 -25.52 8.01 -15.17
C GLN A 228 -26.58 6.94 -14.85
N ARG A 229 -26.86 6.70 -13.56
CA ARG A 229 -27.73 5.60 -13.12
C ARG A 229 -28.82 6.01 -12.14
N GLY A 230 -28.75 7.22 -11.58
CA GLY A 230 -29.81 7.78 -10.74
C GLY A 230 -30.28 6.82 -9.65
N ASP A 231 -31.55 6.44 -9.71
CA ASP A 231 -32.22 5.60 -8.71
C ASP A 231 -31.79 4.13 -8.72
N GLN A 232 -31.04 3.69 -9.73
CA GLN A 232 -30.43 2.36 -9.73
C GLN A 232 -29.23 2.27 -8.76
N ILE A 233 -28.70 3.40 -8.31
CA ILE A 233 -27.63 3.44 -7.29
C ILE A 233 -28.25 3.24 -5.90
N ILE A 234 -28.12 2.03 -5.38
CA ILE A 234 -28.56 1.62 -4.05
C ILE A 234 -27.43 1.89 -3.05
N ILE A 235 -27.73 2.65 -2.00
CA ILE A 235 -26.78 2.95 -0.93
C ILE A 235 -27.03 2.00 0.24
N THR A 236 -26.19 0.99 0.36
CA THR A 236 -26.22 0.01 1.46
C THR A 236 -25.42 0.51 2.66
N GLU A 237 -25.57 -0.16 3.81
CA GLU A 237 -24.74 0.13 4.99
C GLU A 237 -23.24 0.00 4.69
N ASP A 238 -22.84 -1.00 3.92
CA ASP A 238 -21.45 -1.24 3.53
C ASP A 238 -20.87 -0.08 2.70
N VAL A 239 -21.66 0.51 1.79
CA VAL A 239 -21.28 1.72 1.04
C VAL A 239 -21.07 2.90 1.98
N VAL A 240 -21.98 3.08 2.94
CA VAL A 240 -21.89 4.17 3.93
C VAL A 240 -20.69 3.95 4.86
N LYS A 241 -20.41 2.71 5.29
CA LYS A 241 -19.21 2.35 6.06
C LYS A 241 -17.93 2.62 5.26
N ALA A 242 -17.91 2.30 3.96
CA ALA A 242 -16.78 2.59 3.09
C ALA A 242 -16.51 4.11 3.00
N ALA A 243 -17.56 4.92 2.82
CA ALA A 243 -17.45 6.39 2.85
C ALA A 243 -17.00 6.91 4.23
N ALA A 244 -17.56 6.38 5.31
CA ALA A 244 -17.24 6.79 6.67
C ALA A 244 -15.78 6.48 7.05
N GLY A 245 -15.26 5.34 6.59
CA GLY A 245 -13.87 4.91 6.78
C GLY A 245 -12.88 5.43 5.74
N ASN A 246 -13.33 6.20 4.74
CA ASN A 246 -12.48 6.71 3.67
C ASN A 246 -11.53 7.80 4.21
N LYS A 247 -10.22 7.52 4.09
CA LYS A 247 -9.13 8.34 4.62
C LYS A 247 -8.79 9.56 3.78
N GLY A 248 -9.26 9.64 2.54
CA GLY A 248 -8.99 10.76 1.62
C GLY A 248 -10.23 11.63 1.45
N ASN A 249 -11.11 11.30 0.51
CA ASN A 249 -12.33 12.08 0.23
C ASN A 249 -13.55 11.68 1.06
N GLY A 250 -13.38 11.09 2.25
CA GLY A 250 -14.49 10.50 3.01
C GLY A 250 -15.58 11.49 3.42
N LYS A 251 -15.20 12.72 3.78
CA LYS A 251 -16.16 13.78 4.12
C LYS A 251 -17.01 14.16 2.90
N GLU A 252 -16.37 14.35 1.75
CA GLU A 252 -16.99 14.77 0.50
C GLU A 252 -17.89 13.70 -0.08
N VAL A 253 -17.44 12.44 -0.07
CA VAL A 253 -18.25 11.29 -0.47
C VAL A 253 -19.45 11.14 0.45
N MET A 254 -19.23 11.18 1.78
CA MET A 254 -20.34 11.09 2.74
C MET A 254 -21.33 12.24 2.49
N ALA A 255 -20.87 13.48 2.37
CA ALA A 255 -21.73 14.63 2.09
C ALA A 255 -22.59 14.44 0.85
N LEU A 256 -22.01 13.93 -0.25
CA LEU A 256 -22.72 13.63 -1.49
C LEU A 256 -23.78 12.53 -1.30
N LEU A 257 -23.43 11.45 -0.61
CA LEU A 257 -24.37 10.37 -0.29
C LEU A 257 -25.57 10.91 0.49
N LEU A 258 -25.32 11.75 1.50
CA LEU A 258 -26.38 12.36 2.29
C LEU A 258 -27.21 13.33 1.47
N GLU A 259 -26.61 14.11 0.56
CA GLU A 259 -27.34 15.05 -0.28
C GLU A 259 -28.29 14.33 -1.24
N ARG A 260 -27.82 13.25 -1.89
CA ARG A 260 -28.58 12.55 -2.94
C ARG A 260 -29.53 11.48 -2.40
N ARG A 261 -29.23 10.89 -1.24
CA ARG A 261 -29.89 9.67 -0.74
C ARG A 261 -30.16 9.67 0.77
N ARG A 262 -30.26 10.83 1.44
CA ARG A 262 -30.49 10.93 2.91
C ARG A 262 -31.53 9.95 3.45
N ASN A 263 -32.68 9.87 2.79
CA ASN A 263 -33.83 9.08 3.26
C ASN A 263 -33.61 7.56 3.15
N GLN A 264 -32.57 7.11 2.45
CA GLN A 264 -32.20 5.70 2.31
C GLN A 264 -31.05 5.30 3.26
N ILE A 265 -30.40 6.28 3.90
CA ILE A 265 -29.21 6.04 4.73
C ILE A 265 -29.64 5.88 6.18
N ASN A 266 -29.42 4.68 6.72
CA ASN A 266 -29.51 4.42 8.15
C ASN A 266 -28.10 4.53 8.78
N ILE A 267 -27.96 5.38 9.79
CA ILE A 267 -26.69 5.53 10.51
C ILE A 267 -26.67 4.53 11.67
N THR A 268 -26.05 3.38 11.42
CA THR A 268 -25.86 2.30 12.39
C THR A 268 -24.65 2.55 13.28
N GLU A 269 -24.53 1.79 14.38
CA GLU A 269 -23.33 1.79 15.21
C GLU A 269 -22.05 1.53 14.40
N GLU A 270 -22.11 0.62 13.44
CA GLU A 270 -20.98 0.24 12.60
C GLU A 270 -20.50 1.40 11.69
N VAL A 271 -21.42 2.22 11.18
CA VAL A 271 -21.08 3.45 10.43
C VAL A 271 -20.40 4.47 11.35
N VAL A 272 -20.95 4.67 12.55
CA VAL A 272 -20.41 5.62 13.53
C VAL A 272 -19.04 5.16 14.02
N LYS A 273 -18.86 3.86 14.26
CA LYS A 273 -17.59 3.23 14.63
C LYS A 273 -16.55 3.39 13.52
N ALA A 274 -16.94 3.19 12.26
CA ALA A 274 -16.07 3.39 11.10
C ALA A 274 -15.60 4.85 11.00
N ALA A 275 -16.51 5.82 11.20
CA ALA A 275 -16.17 7.24 11.23
C ALA A 275 -15.27 7.60 12.42
N ALA A 276 -15.57 7.10 13.62
CA ALA A 276 -14.77 7.36 14.82
C ALA A 276 -13.35 6.77 14.73
N GLY A 277 -13.21 5.60 14.11
CA GLY A 277 -11.94 4.94 13.84
C GLY A 277 -11.20 5.42 12.59
N ASN A 278 -11.79 6.32 11.80
CA ASN A 278 -11.17 6.83 10.57
C ASN A 278 -9.93 7.68 10.90
N TRP A 279 -8.77 7.18 10.49
CA TRP A 279 -7.48 7.73 10.86
C TRP A 279 -7.31 9.19 10.44
N GLU A 280 -7.61 9.55 9.20
CA GLU A 280 -7.31 10.89 8.67
C GLU A 280 -8.49 11.85 8.83
N ASN A 281 -9.69 11.45 8.42
CA ASN A 281 -10.87 12.35 8.37
C ASN A 281 -11.95 12.05 9.41
N GLY A 282 -11.65 11.25 10.42
CA GLY A 282 -12.68 10.81 11.38
C GLY A 282 -13.39 11.95 12.09
N LYS A 283 -12.68 13.06 12.39
CA LYS A 283 -13.27 14.24 13.01
C LYS A 283 -14.29 14.90 12.07
N GLU A 284 -13.93 15.08 10.81
CA GLU A 284 -14.73 15.74 9.79
C GLU A 284 -15.98 14.94 9.45
N VAL A 285 -15.82 13.61 9.27
CA VAL A 285 -16.95 12.70 9.02
C VAL A 285 -17.87 12.65 10.23
N MET A 286 -17.35 12.47 11.45
CA MET A 286 -18.18 12.47 12.67
C MET A 286 -18.89 13.81 12.88
N GLY A 287 -18.22 14.93 12.60
CA GLY A 287 -18.83 16.26 12.65
C GLY A 287 -20.03 16.37 11.71
N LEU A 288 -19.87 15.93 10.46
CA LEU A 288 -20.94 15.91 9.46
C LEU A 288 -22.10 14.98 9.85
N LEU A 289 -21.82 13.81 10.44
CA LEU A 289 -22.87 12.94 10.97
C LEU A 289 -23.66 13.66 12.07
N PHE A 290 -22.98 14.26 13.06
CA PHE A 290 -23.64 15.02 14.13
C PHE A 290 -24.46 16.21 13.61
N GLU A 291 -23.96 16.94 12.62
CA GLU A 291 -24.69 18.05 12.00
C GLU A 291 -26.01 17.61 11.36
N ARG A 292 -26.09 16.37 10.87
CA ARG A 292 -27.24 15.87 10.10
C ARG A 292 -28.20 14.99 10.91
N TRP A 293 -27.72 14.28 11.93
CA TRP A 293 -28.54 13.38 12.76
C TRP A 293 -28.61 13.77 14.24
N GLY A 294 -27.67 14.60 14.73
CA GLY A 294 -27.66 15.07 16.11
C GLY A 294 -27.80 13.92 17.12
N ASP A 295 -28.88 13.95 17.89
CA ASP A 295 -29.16 13.01 18.97
C ASP A 295 -29.57 11.61 18.48
N GLN A 296 -29.94 11.45 17.21
CA GLN A 296 -30.28 10.15 16.63
C GLN A 296 -29.05 9.22 16.50
N ILE A 297 -27.84 9.76 16.59
CA ILE A 297 -26.61 8.97 16.56
C ILE A 297 -26.47 8.22 17.88
N THR A 298 -26.49 6.90 17.87
CA THR A 298 -26.19 6.12 19.07
C THR A 298 -24.69 6.11 19.33
N ILE A 299 -24.28 6.56 20.52
CA ILE A 299 -22.89 6.45 20.99
C ILE A 299 -22.81 5.23 21.90
N THR A 300 -21.97 4.28 21.53
CA THR A 300 -21.72 3.02 22.25
C THR A 300 -20.28 2.96 22.76
N GLU A 301 -20.00 2.01 23.65
CA GLU A 301 -18.63 1.79 24.15
C GLU A 301 -17.65 1.53 23.00
N GLU A 302 -18.07 0.75 21.99
CA GLU A 302 -17.23 0.44 20.82
C GLU A 302 -16.92 1.67 19.96
N VAL A 303 -17.85 2.63 19.84
CA VAL A 303 -17.60 3.92 19.19
C VAL A 303 -16.57 4.75 19.97
N VAL A 304 -16.73 4.82 21.30
CA VAL A 304 -15.80 5.54 22.18
C VAL A 304 -14.42 4.89 22.15
N LYS A 305 -14.35 3.56 22.12
CA LYS A 305 -13.11 2.76 22.03
C LYS A 305 -12.40 2.98 20.70
N ALA A 306 -13.15 3.02 19.60
CA ALA A 306 -12.61 3.33 18.28
C ALA A 306 -12.02 4.75 18.23
N ALA A 307 -12.71 5.74 18.80
CA ALA A 307 -12.20 7.11 18.91
C ALA A 307 -10.94 7.19 19.80
N ALA A 308 -10.94 6.48 20.94
CA ALA A 308 -9.85 6.47 21.89
C ALA A 308 -8.56 5.87 21.31
N GLY A 309 -8.68 4.78 20.55
CA GLY A 309 -7.54 4.11 19.91
C GLY A 309 -7.16 4.67 18.53
N ASN A 310 -7.81 5.73 18.06
CA ASN A 310 -7.51 6.33 16.76
C ASN A 310 -6.21 7.12 16.81
N GLU A 311 -5.22 6.70 16.00
CA GLU A 311 -3.84 7.19 16.13
C GLU A 311 -3.61 8.64 15.72
N TYR A 312 -4.51 9.23 14.94
CA TYR A 312 -4.28 10.53 14.30
C TYR A 312 -5.41 11.52 14.59
N SER A 313 -6.65 11.18 14.28
CA SER A 313 -7.81 12.06 14.54
C SER A 313 -8.48 11.80 15.90
N GLY A 314 -8.02 10.83 16.70
CA GLY A 314 -8.68 10.38 17.93
C GLY A 314 -8.97 11.47 18.95
N LYS A 315 -8.04 12.40 19.19
CA LYS A 315 -8.30 13.57 20.07
C LYS A 315 -9.46 14.42 19.56
N GLY A 316 -9.52 14.67 18.25
CA GLY A 316 -10.55 15.48 17.61
C GLY A 316 -11.92 14.81 17.66
N VAL A 317 -11.96 13.51 17.36
CA VAL A 317 -13.18 12.70 17.46
C VAL A 317 -13.67 12.64 18.91
N MET A 318 -12.79 12.32 19.86
CA MET A 318 -13.16 12.26 21.29
C MET A 318 -13.67 13.60 21.82
N ALA A 319 -13.06 14.72 21.41
CA ALA A 319 -13.56 16.05 21.75
C ALA A 319 -14.97 16.28 21.20
N LEU A 320 -15.23 15.92 19.94
CA LEU A 320 -16.58 16.02 19.36
C LEU A 320 -17.61 15.17 20.11
N LEU A 321 -17.26 13.94 20.48
CA LEU A 321 -18.14 13.06 21.27
C LEU A 321 -18.49 13.71 22.63
N LEU A 322 -17.49 14.23 23.34
CA LEU A 322 -17.68 14.91 24.63
C LEU A 322 -18.43 16.24 24.51
N ASP A 323 -18.24 16.99 23.43
CA ASP A 323 -18.90 18.28 23.20
C ASP A 323 -20.37 18.11 22.78
N ARG A 324 -20.67 17.12 21.92
CA ARG A 324 -22.01 16.90 21.37
C ARG A 324 -22.85 15.95 22.21
N ARG A 325 -22.22 14.99 22.91
CA ARG A 325 -22.89 13.90 23.66
C ARG A 325 -22.20 13.64 24.99
N ARG A 326 -21.99 14.71 25.78
CA ARG A 326 -21.22 14.66 27.04
C ARG A 326 -21.65 13.54 27.98
N GLU A 327 -22.91 13.53 28.39
CA GLU A 327 -23.40 12.58 29.40
C GLU A 327 -23.27 11.13 28.92
N ALA A 328 -23.75 10.85 27.71
CA ALA A 328 -23.68 9.52 27.09
C ALA A 328 -22.23 9.05 26.90
N THR A 329 -21.36 9.92 26.38
CA THR A 329 -19.94 9.59 26.15
C THR A 329 -19.23 9.33 27.47
N THR A 330 -19.48 10.16 28.48
CA THR A 330 -18.79 10.08 29.77
C THR A 330 -19.18 8.84 30.55
N ALA A 331 -20.45 8.42 30.47
CA ALA A 331 -20.93 7.17 31.07
C ALA A 331 -20.27 5.92 30.47
N LEU A 332 -19.72 6.02 29.26
CA LEU A 332 -19.07 4.92 28.54
C LEU A 332 -17.53 4.92 28.67
N ILE A 333 -16.95 5.90 29.37
CA ILE A 333 -15.51 5.89 29.61
C ILE A 333 -15.26 4.84 30.69
N THR A 334 -14.71 3.70 30.28
CA THR A 334 -14.30 2.61 31.17
C THR A 334 -12.78 2.53 31.25
N GLU A 335 -12.26 1.69 32.13
CA GLU A 335 -10.83 1.36 32.14
C GLU A 335 -10.37 0.80 30.78
N GLU A 336 -11.24 0.05 30.11
CA GLU A 336 -10.96 -0.49 28.77
C GLU A 336 -10.77 0.60 27.71
N ILE A 337 -11.52 1.71 27.78
CA ILE A 337 -11.32 2.89 26.93
C ILE A 337 -9.97 3.56 27.20
N LEU A 338 -9.59 3.68 28.47
CA LEU A 338 -8.30 4.25 28.86
C LEU A 338 -7.15 3.37 28.40
N ILE A 339 -7.26 2.05 28.56
CA ILE A 339 -6.32 1.07 28.02
C ILE A 339 -6.25 1.17 26.50
N ALA A 340 -7.38 1.31 25.80
CA ALA A 340 -7.42 1.46 24.36
C ALA A 340 -6.64 2.70 23.88
N ALA A 341 -6.85 3.86 24.52
CA ALA A 341 -6.07 5.07 24.25
C ALA A 341 -4.59 4.88 24.56
N ALA A 342 -4.26 4.36 25.75
CA ALA A 342 -2.90 4.15 26.19
C ALA A 342 -2.14 3.19 25.28
N ALA A 343 -2.72 2.02 24.99
CA ALA A 343 -2.12 1.01 24.13
C ALA A 343 -2.07 1.42 22.64
N CYS A 344 -2.71 2.52 22.24
CA CYS A 344 -2.52 3.12 20.91
C CYS A 344 -1.59 4.35 20.94
N GLY A 345 -0.90 4.62 22.06
CA GLY A 345 -0.01 5.77 22.21
C GLY A 345 -0.73 7.12 22.29
N GLN A 346 -2.04 7.15 22.52
CA GLN A 346 -2.89 8.34 22.44
C GLN A 346 -2.86 9.20 23.70
N ASP A 347 -1.68 9.72 24.03
CA ASP A 347 -1.46 10.60 25.17
C ASP A 347 -2.33 11.87 25.11
N ARG A 348 -2.62 12.37 23.91
CA ARG A 348 -3.50 13.54 23.71
C ARG A 348 -4.95 13.25 24.08
N VAL A 349 -5.42 12.02 23.89
CA VAL A 349 -6.76 11.58 24.30
C VAL A 349 -6.78 11.43 25.83
N LEU A 350 -5.79 10.75 26.42
CA LEU A 350 -5.67 10.62 27.89
C LEU A 350 -5.66 11.97 28.61
N ASN A 351 -4.89 12.94 28.09
CA ASN A 351 -4.87 14.31 28.60
C ASN A 351 -6.21 15.04 28.46
N LEU A 352 -6.96 14.79 27.38
CA LEU A 352 -8.30 15.36 27.18
C LEU A 352 -9.28 14.82 28.23
N LEU A 353 -9.25 13.50 28.46
CA LEU A 353 -10.11 12.83 29.45
C LEU A 353 -9.77 13.27 30.89
N SER A 354 -8.48 13.43 31.20
CA SER A 354 -8.00 13.88 32.51
C SER A 354 -8.50 15.29 32.89
N ARG A 355 -8.69 16.17 31.90
CA ARG A 355 -9.11 17.56 32.12
C ARG A 355 -10.61 17.73 32.36
N GLN A 356 -11.43 16.71 32.11
CA GLN A 356 -12.89 16.79 32.24
C GLN A 356 -13.39 16.65 33.70
N ASN A 357 -12.57 17.03 34.70
CA ASN A 357 -12.94 17.15 36.11
C ASN A 357 -13.54 15.87 36.76
N GLY A 358 -12.70 14.86 36.98
CA GLY A 358 -12.84 13.98 38.16
C GLY A 358 -13.77 12.77 38.08
N LEU A 359 -14.19 12.31 36.89
CA LEU A 359 -15.03 11.11 36.80
C LEU A 359 -14.22 9.81 36.79
N ILE A 360 -12.98 9.83 36.29
CA ILE A 360 -12.02 8.71 36.38
C ILE A 360 -10.62 9.28 36.57
N PRO A 361 -9.89 8.90 37.63
CA PRO A 361 -8.48 9.24 37.72
C PRO A 361 -7.74 8.50 36.61
N VAL A 362 -7.32 9.23 35.57
CA VAL A 362 -6.37 8.68 34.60
C VAL A 362 -5.07 8.46 35.36
N GLN A 363 -4.79 7.19 35.65
CA GLN A 363 -3.61 6.80 36.40
C GLN A 363 -2.35 7.12 35.59
N ASP A 364 -1.26 7.45 36.29
CA ASP A 364 0.06 7.66 35.68
C ASP A 364 0.50 6.45 34.84
N GLU A 365 0.00 5.25 35.18
CA GLU A 365 0.22 4.02 34.42
C GLU A 365 -0.23 4.11 32.95
N TRP A 366 -1.38 4.72 32.66
CA TRP A 366 -1.88 4.85 31.28
C TRP A 366 -0.99 5.73 30.43
N HIS A 367 -0.47 6.82 31.01
CA HIS A 367 0.50 7.67 30.35
C HIS A 367 1.84 6.96 30.12
N ARG A 368 2.27 6.09 31.05
CA ARG A 368 3.47 5.26 30.86
C ARG A 368 3.28 4.23 29.74
N ILE A 369 2.12 3.56 29.68
CA ILE A 369 1.79 2.64 28.58
C ILE A 369 1.77 3.38 27.24
N ALA A 370 1.15 4.57 27.17
CA ALA A 370 1.15 5.40 25.96
C ALA A 370 2.57 5.77 25.51
N LYS A 371 3.42 6.19 26.45
CA LYS A 371 4.83 6.48 26.17
C LYS A 371 5.60 5.24 25.71
N LEU A 372 5.33 4.07 26.29
CA LEU A 372 5.97 2.81 25.89
C LEU A 372 5.64 2.46 24.43
N TYR A 373 4.37 2.59 24.02
CA TYR A 373 3.96 2.37 22.64
C TYR A 373 4.60 3.36 21.66
N ASN A 374 4.65 4.65 22.02
CA ASN A 374 5.31 5.65 21.21
C ASN A 374 6.82 5.40 21.08
N ALA A 375 7.47 4.97 22.17
CA ALA A 375 8.87 4.58 22.17
C ALA A 375 9.11 3.34 21.29
N ALA A 376 8.23 2.34 21.32
CA ALA A 376 8.31 1.17 20.46
C ALA A 376 8.15 1.52 18.97
N LYS A 377 7.24 2.46 18.64
CA LYS A 377 7.04 2.96 17.28
C LYS A 377 8.23 3.80 16.77
N ALA A 378 8.87 4.56 17.67
CA ALA A 378 10.00 5.43 17.36
C ALA A 378 11.37 4.73 17.41
N GLY A 379 11.45 3.52 17.98
CA GLY A 379 12.73 2.83 18.19
C GLY A 379 13.52 3.34 19.39
N ASP A 380 12.88 4.02 20.35
CA ASP A 380 13.55 4.61 21.51
C ASP A 380 13.83 3.55 22.61
N VAL A 381 14.99 2.91 22.47
CA VAL A 381 15.48 1.89 23.40
C VAL A 381 15.64 2.42 24.83
N ARG A 382 16.02 3.70 25.01
CA ARG A 382 16.25 4.26 26.35
C ARG A 382 14.93 4.38 27.10
N CYS A 383 13.91 4.93 26.43
CA CYS A 383 12.57 5.06 26.99
C CYS A 383 11.95 3.69 27.31
N ILE A 384 12.09 2.69 26.41
CA ILE A 384 11.62 1.32 26.67
C ILE A 384 12.26 0.73 27.93
N LYS A 385 13.59 0.83 28.07
CA LYS A 385 14.30 0.30 29.25
C LYS A 385 13.88 1.00 30.53
N GLN A 386 13.76 2.34 30.49
CA GLN A 386 13.32 3.13 31.63
C GLN A 386 11.91 2.72 32.08
N LEU A 387 10.92 2.78 31.18
CA LEU A 387 9.52 2.51 31.50
C LEU A 387 9.29 1.08 32.00
N THR A 388 9.99 0.11 31.43
CA THR A 388 9.92 -1.28 31.89
C THR A 388 10.63 -1.53 33.21
N HIS A 389 11.66 -0.74 33.55
CA HIS A 389 12.27 -0.75 34.89
C HIS A 389 11.35 -0.10 35.95
N GLU A 390 10.59 0.91 35.55
CA GLU A 390 9.55 1.57 36.36
C GLU A 390 8.26 0.73 36.55
N GLY A 391 8.24 -0.52 36.07
CA GLY A 391 7.13 -1.47 36.27
C GLY A 391 6.02 -1.42 35.22
N THR A 392 6.17 -0.65 34.13
CA THR A 392 5.17 -0.58 33.06
C THR A 392 5.05 -1.92 32.36
N LYS A 393 3.83 -2.48 32.29
CA LYS A 393 3.57 -3.77 31.63
C LYS A 393 3.93 -3.70 30.14
N PRO A 394 4.91 -4.51 29.66
CA PRO A 394 5.42 -4.39 28.30
C PRO A 394 4.58 -5.13 27.25
N ASP A 395 3.58 -5.90 27.68
CA ASP A 395 2.81 -6.81 26.82
C ASP A 395 1.30 -6.48 26.77
N THR A 396 0.92 -5.28 27.22
CA THR A 396 -0.45 -4.78 27.04
C THR A 396 -0.77 -4.77 25.54
N LYS A 397 -1.97 -5.20 25.16
CA LYS A 397 -2.43 -5.23 23.76
C LYS A 397 -3.27 -4.00 23.46
N ASN A 398 -3.14 -3.49 22.24
CA ASN A 398 -3.99 -2.42 21.76
C ASN A 398 -5.29 -2.94 21.14
N ILE A 399 -6.16 -2.04 20.65
CA ILE A 399 -7.46 -2.40 20.03
C ILE A 399 -7.34 -3.32 18.80
N LYS A 400 -6.13 -3.45 18.24
CA LYS A 400 -5.82 -4.36 17.12
C LYS A 400 -5.08 -5.62 17.59
N GLY A 401 -5.03 -5.88 18.89
CA GLY A 401 -4.30 -7.00 19.50
C GLY A 401 -2.78 -6.87 19.43
N LYS A 402 -2.23 -5.72 19.04
CA LYS A 402 -0.79 -5.54 18.83
C LYS A 402 -0.11 -5.13 20.12
N THR A 403 0.98 -5.79 20.46
CA THR A 403 1.84 -5.47 21.62
C THR A 403 2.94 -4.48 21.23
N PRO A 404 3.64 -3.84 22.19
CA PRO A 404 4.82 -3.04 21.91
C PRO A 404 5.90 -3.78 21.10
N LEU A 405 6.13 -5.07 21.38
CA LEU A 405 7.04 -5.92 20.60
C LEU A 405 6.60 -6.03 19.14
N TRP A 406 5.31 -6.30 18.91
CA TRP A 406 4.74 -6.37 17.57
C TRP A 406 4.95 -5.05 16.80
N ILE A 407 4.69 -3.91 17.44
CA ILE A 407 4.85 -2.58 16.83
C ILE A 407 6.31 -2.33 16.44
N ALA A 408 7.25 -2.59 17.35
CA ALA A 408 8.68 -2.39 17.11
C ALA A 408 9.20 -3.30 15.97
N ALA A 409 8.76 -4.57 15.95
CA ALA A 409 9.11 -5.51 14.91
C ALA A 409 8.60 -5.05 13.53
N ALA A 410 7.33 -4.64 13.45
CA ALA A 410 6.74 -4.17 12.20
C ALA A 410 7.43 -2.93 11.61
N HIS A 411 8.11 -2.12 12.44
CA HIS A 411 8.87 -0.94 12.02
C HIS A 411 10.38 -1.20 11.85
N GLY A 412 10.85 -2.42 12.09
CA GLY A 412 12.26 -2.78 11.88
C GLY A 412 13.20 -2.36 13.00
N HIS A 413 12.67 -1.99 14.19
CA HIS A 413 13.47 -1.48 15.32
C HIS A 413 14.14 -2.62 16.10
N ASP A 414 15.19 -3.19 15.50
CA ASP A 414 15.94 -4.35 16.00
C ASP A 414 16.42 -4.21 17.46
N ALA A 415 16.89 -3.02 17.85
CA ALA A 415 17.38 -2.80 19.22
C ALA A 415 16.23 -2.80 20.27
N VAL A 416 15.06 -2.27 19.93
CA VAL A 416 13.87 -2.35 20.79
C VAL A 416 13.35 -3.78 20.84
N VAL A 417 13.29 -4.46 19.69
CA VAL A 417 12.89 -5.88 19.61
C VAL A 417 13.79 -6.74 20.50
N LYS A 418 15.11 -6.56 20.43
CA LYS A 418 16.06 -7.29 21.27
C LYS A 418 15.78 -7.09 22.75
N VAL A 419 15.54 -5.85 23.19
CA VAL A 419 15.27 -5.54 24.60
C VAL A 419 13.95 -6.17 25.06
N LEU A 420 12.88 -6.04 24.29
CA LEU A 420 11.57 -6.57 24.66
C LEU A 420 11.54 -8.11 24.60
N ALA A 421 12.17 -8.72 23.60
CA ALA A 421 12.17 -10.16 23.39
C ALA A 421 13.00 -10.95 24.43
N GLN A 422 13.94 -10.28 25.11
CA GLN A 422 14.72 -10.88 26.20
C GLN A 422 13.99 -10.88 27.54
N ARG A 423 12.79 -10.31 27.62
CA ARG A 423 12.01 -10.24 28.86
C ARG A 423 11.13 -11.46 29.04
N THR A 424 10.98 -11.90 30.28
CA THR A 424 10.13 -13.05 30.65
C THR A 424 8.64 -12.72 30.71
N ASP A 425 8.29 -11.42 30.83
CA ASP A 425 6.91 -10.92 30.92
C ASP A 425 6.35 -10.47 29.56
N VAL A 426 7.03 -10.82 28.45
CA VAL A 426 6.61 -10.52 27.08
C VAL A 426 6.30 -11.83 26.35
N ASN A 427 5.08 -11.96 25.83
CA ASN A 427 4.72 -13.10 24.99
C ASN A 427 5.18 -12.88 23.54
N ILE A 428 6.29 -13.53 23.16
CA ILE A 428 6.86 -13.49 21.80
C ILE A 428 5.85 -13.91 20.73
N ASN A 429 4.96 -14.85 21.07
CA ASN A 429 3.99 -15.46 20.17
C ASN A 429 2.61 -14.79 20.23
N SER A 430 2.50 -13.61 20.85
CA SER A 430 1.26 -12.84 20.80
C SER A 430 0.90 -12.46 19.37
N THR A 431 -0.36 -12.65 19.01
CA THR A 431 -0.93 -12.29 17.70
C THR A 431 -1.85 -11.08 17.80
N SER A 432 -1.87 -10.30 16.71
CA SER A 432 -2.90 -9.28 16.47
C SER A 432 -4.28 -9.91 16.24
N ILE A 433 -5.34 -9.09 16.19
CA ILE A 433 -6.70 -9.59 15.89
C ILE A 433 -6.78 -10.38 14.58
N THR A 434 -5.93 -10.04 13.59
CA THR A 434 -5.89 -10.74 12.31
C THR A 434 -4.96 -11.97 12.31
N GLY A 435 -4.61 -12.52 13.48
CA GLY A 435 -3.72 -13.66 13.63
C GLY A 435 -2.22 -13.39 13.39
N ARG A 436 -1.83 -12.19 12.92
CA ARG A 436 -0.43 -11.88 12.60
C ARG A 436 0.45 -11.81 13.85
N SER A 437 1.51 -12.60 13.88
CA SER A 437 2.56 -12.57 14.91
C SER A 437 3.57 -11.44 14.69
N SER A 438 4.46 -11.22 15.66
CA SER A 438 5.57 -10.26 15.55
C SER A 438 6.57 -10.59 14.43
N LEU A 439 6.58 -11.82 13.89
CA LEU A 439 7.44 -12.21 12.76
C LEU A 439 6.88 -11.75 11.40
N PHE A 440 5.57 -11.55 11.27
CA PHE A 440 4.89 -11.39 9.98
C PHE A 440 5.45 -10.21 9.15
N TRP A 441 5.45 -9.00 9.72
CA TRP A 441 5.88 -7.80 9.01
C TRP A 441 7.41 -7.74 8.78
N PRO A 442 8.27 -8.07 9.76
CA PRO A 442 9.69 -8.24 9.50
C PRO A 442 10.00 -9.16 8.32
N SER A 443 9.30 -10.29 8.22
CA SER A 443 9.50 -11.24 7.14
C SER A 443 9.00 -10.73 5.79
N SER A 444 7.85 -10.05 5.79
CA SER A 444 7.31 -9.43 4.59
C SER A 444 8.13 -8.24 4.08
N ARG A 445 8.94 -7.59 4.93
CA ARG A 445 9.69 -6.36 4.61
C ARG A 445 11.21 -6.53 4.54
N GLY A 446 11.73 -7.74 4.75
CA GLY A 446 13.17 -7.99 4.65
C GLY A 446 13.97 -7.60 5.90
N TYR A 447 13.36 -7.49 7.08
CA TYR A 447 14.06 -7.10 8.31
C TYR A 447 14.78 -8.28 8.97
N GLU A 448 15.85 -8.76 8.32
CA GLU A 448 16.60 -9.97 8.71
C GLU A 448 17.03 -9.98 10.18
N ARG A 449 17.58 -8.86 10.69
CA ARG A 449 18.04 -8.76 12.08
C ARG A 449 16.90 -8.89 13.10
N VAL A 450 15.72 -8.34 12.78
CA VAL A 450 14.53 -8.47 13.62
C VAL A 450 14.04 -9.91 13.64
N VAL A 451 13.99 -10.56 12.47
CA VAL A 451 13.63 -11.98 12.36
C VAL A 451 14.57 -12.86 13.19
N ALA A 452 15.88 -12.64 13.08
CA ALA A 452 16.88 -13.39 13.84
C ALA A 452 16.68 -13.23 15.36
N PHE A 453 16.45 -12.01 15.85
CA PHE A 453 16.20 -11.78 17.28
C PHE A 453 14.92 -12.46 17.77
N LEU A 454 13.83 -12.39 16.99
CA LEU A 454 12.56 -13.03 17.35
C LEU A 454 12.67 -14.56 17.35
N MET A 455 13.32 -15.15 16.34
CA MET A 455 13.57 -16.60 16.27
C MET A 455 14.46 -17.08 17.44
N GLY A 456 15.52 -16.32 17.76
CA GLY A 456 16.37 -16.60 18.91
C GLY A 456 15.63 -16.53 20.25
N ALA A 457 14.55 -15.74 20.32
CA ALA A 457 13.66 -15.65 21.49
C ALA A 457 12.52 -16.69 21.48
N GLY A 458 12.48 -17.62 20.52
CA GLY A 458 11.48 -18.69 20.46
C GLY A 458 10.16 -18.31 19.77
N ALA A 459 10.19 -17.34 18.85
CA ALA A 459 9.03 -17.05 18.00
C ALA A 459 8.65 -18.26 17.14
N ASP A 460 7.35 -18.57 17.06
CA ASP A 460 6.82 -19.63 16.22
C ASP A 460 6.58 -19.09 14.79
N PRO A 461 7.33 -19.58 13.78
CA PRO A 461 7.17 -19.14 12.40
C PRO A 461 5.88 -19.69 11.74
N ASN A 462 5.19 -20.63 12.38
CA ASN A 462 4.00 -21.30 11.83
C ASN A 462 2.68 -20.61 12.16
N LEU A 463 2.70 -19.54 12.96
CA LEU A 463 1.50 -18.75 13.26
C LEU A 463 0.94 -18.15 11.97
N LYS A 464 -0.36 -18.35 11.75
CA LYS A 464 -1.08 -17.94 10.54
C LYS A 464 -1.93 -16.71 10.80
N ASP A 465 -1.98 -15.82 9.81
CA ASP A 465 -2.97 -14.76 9.76
C ASP A 465 -4.34 -15.29 9.27
N GLU A 466 -5.35 -14.41 9.23
CA GLU A 466 -6.71 -14.75 8.76
C GLU A 466 -6.74 -15.31 7.31
N ASN A 467 -5.74 -15.02 6.49
CA ASN A 467 -5.64 -15.53 5.12
C ASN A 467 -4.86 -16.86 5.05
N GLY A 468 -4.47 -17.41 6.21
CA GLY A 468 -3.63 -18.59 6.29
C GLY A 468 -2.15 -18.33 6.03
N ASP A 469 -1.73 -17.06 5.90
CA ASP A 469 -0.34 -16.71 5.61
C ASP A 469 0.53 -16.77 6.87
N THR A 470 1.70 -17.42 6.73
CA THR A 470 2.73 -17.49 7.78
C THR A 470 3.87 -16.51 7.49
N ALA A 471 4.80 -16.35 8.43
CA ALA A 471 6.00 -15.55 8.22
C ALA A 471 6.82 -16.03 7.00
N ILE A 472 6.83 -17.34 6.72
CA ILE A 472 7.54 -17.93 5.57
C ILE A 472 6.81 -17.59 4.27
N THR A 473 5.49 -17.74 4.22
CA THR A 473 4.74 -17.50 2.98
C THR A 473 4.84 -16.04 2.55
N VAL A 474 4.76 -15.10 3.50
CA VAL A 474 4.92 -13.67 3.17
C VAL A 474 6.35 -13.28 2.82
N ALA A 475 7.37 -13.94 3.38
CA ALA A 475 8.76 -13.72 2.95
C ALA A 475 8.94 -14.11 1.49
N ARG A 476 8.48 -15.30 1.09
CA ARG A 476 8.55 -15.79 -0.29
C ARG A 476 7.75 -14.94 -1.27
N LYS A 477 6.50 -14.62 -0.92
CA LYS A 477 5.65 -13.74 -1.74
C LYS A 477 6.30 -12.39 -2.05
N ASN A 478 7.12 -11.87 -1.13
CA ASN A 478 7.83 -10.61 -1.28
C ASN A 478 9.30 -10.76 -1.72
N GLY A 479 9.75 -11.97 -2.09
CA GLY A 479 11.10 -12.21 -2.59
C GLY A 479 12.22 -12.17 -1.54
N HIS A 480 11.90 -12.27 -0.25
CA HIS A 480 12.86 -12.28 0.85
C HIS A 480 13.36 -13.70 1.14
N GLU A 481 14.02 -14.33 0.17
CA GLU A 481 14.38 -15.76 0.24
C GLU A 481 15.28 -16.09 1.44
N ARG A 482 16.26 -15.23 1.75
CA ARG A 482 17.12 -15.42 2.92
C ARG A 482 16.32 -15.48 4.24
N ILE A 483 15.22 -14.73 4.34
CA ILE A 483 14.34 -14.83 5.50
C ILE A 483 13.55 -16.13 5.48
N ALA A 484 13.05 -16.56 4.32
CA ALA A 484 12.37 -17.84 4.20
C ALA A 484 13.29 -18.99 4.67
N GLU A 485 14.55 -19.00 4.22
CA GLU A 485 15.56 -19.98 4.64
C GLU A 485 15.81 -19.94 6.17
N MET A 486 15.95 -18.75 6.77
CA MET A 486 16.14 -18.61 8.22
C MET A 486 14.97 -19.17 9.03
N LEU A 487 13.75 -19.06 8.52
CA LEU A 487 12.52 -19.50 9.18
C LEU A 487 12.26 -21.01 9.00
N GLU A 488 12.74 -21.62 7.92
CA GLU A 488 12.63 -23.07 7.65
C GLU A 488 13.54 -23.92 8.54
N ARG A 489 14.59 -23.32 9.12
CA ARG A 489 15.52 -24.00 10.04
C ARG A 489 15.56 -23.34 11.43
N PRO A 490 14.49 -23.45 12.24
CA PRO A 490 14.44 -22.84 13.58
C PRO A 490 15.54 -23.33 14.52
N GLY A 491 16.09 -24.53 14.29
CA GLY A 491 17.05 -25.20 15.17
C GLY A 491 18.50 -24.76 15.03
N GLU A 492 18.92 -24.17 13.89
CA GLU A 492 20.31 -23.75 13.65
C GLU A 492 20.61 -22.33 14.15
N ASN A 493 19.56 -21.54 14.46
CA ASN A 493 19.66 -20.11 14.83
C ASN A 493 19.56 -19.82 16.34
N ARG A 494 19.67 -20.85 17.20
CA ARG A 494 19.75 -20.64 18.65
C ARG A 494 21.14 -20.13 19.01
N LEU A 495 21.24 -18.84 19.33
CA LEU A 495 22.45 -18.29 19.97
C LEU A 495 22.60 -18.97 21.34
N GLY A 496 23.62 -19.82 21.47
CA GLY A 496 24.05 -20.41 22.72
C GLY A 496 24.67 -19.40 23.67
#